data_AF-A0A3M7MWB9-F1
#
_entry.id   AF-A0A3M7MWB9-F1
#
_cell.length_a   1.000
_cell.length_b   1.000
_cell.length_c   1.000
_cell.angle_alpha   90.00
_cell.angle_beta   90.00
_cell.angle_gamma   90.00
#
_symmetry.space_group_name_H-M   'P 1'
#
loop_
_entity.id
_entity.type
_entity.pdbx_description
1 polymer ?
#
loop_
_entity_poly.entity_id
_entity_poly.type
_entity_poly.pdbx_seq_one_letter_code
_entity_poly.pdbx_strand_id
1 'polypeptide(L)'
;MVNLSKRLSILQPKLLDLRHGKGAHILPPAPAPQLVHVFLRYPRRQGLKPDARTDGAHQFGSRYLPRLKYHNPKLKVDIKTDGNTHAPMKLVLQFEGTDPAALKAIAKKSELEAEARQQSPNWRDAPAPKEAPLQEQGRPKATADDDQVVVKDRPESELGLHSNTPVYSRSVTLKINSKSHWEIWQWFKRRTGAEAAPMTDADRKLRHKINKDKQQAEIDRKRSLVAGAQLRQERAALEKAKKAAEQMLTE
;
A
#
# COMPACT_ATOMS: atom_id res chain seq x y z
N MET A 1 -10.01 -31.03 -15.44
CA MET A 1 -10.21 -30.61 -14.03
C MET A 1 -8.84 -30.34 -13.40
N VAL A 2 -8.59 -29.20 -12.74
CA VAL A 2 -7.27 -28.88 -12.16
C VAL A 2 -7.09 -29.55 -10.79
N ASN A 3 -5.95 -30.20 -10.56
CA ASN A 3 -5.65 -30.93 -9.32
C ASN A 3 -5.65 -30.02 -8.07
N LEU A 4 -6.28 -30.46 -6.97
CA LEU A 4 -6.38 -29.75 -5.69
C LEU A 4 -5.01 -29.36 -5.12
N SER A 5 -4.03 -30.24 -5.16
CA SER A 5 -2.68 -29.98 -4.64
C SER A 5 -2.01 -28.82 -5.37
N LYS A 6 -2.22 -28.70 -6.69
CA LYS A 6 -1.75 -27.57 -7.49
C LYS A 6 -2.47 -26.26 -7.13
N ARG A 7 -3.75 -26.33 -6.77
CA ARG A 7 -4.50 -25.15 -6.30
C ARG A 7 -3.99 -24.70 -4.92
N LEU A 8 -3.74 -25.65 -4.02
CA LEU A 8 -3.21 -25.37 -2.69
C LEU A 8 -1.81 -24.76 -2.74
N SER A 9 -0.92 -25.24 -3.60
CA SER A 9 0.44 -24.68 -3.72
C SER A 9 0.44 -23.21 -4.21
N ILE A 10 -0.55 -22.81 -4.99
CA ILE A 10 -0.73 -21.42 -5.44
C ILE A 10 -1.39 -20.55 -4.35
N LEU A 11 -2.31 -21.13 -3.56
CA LEU A 11 -3.07 -20.43 -2.54
C LEU A 11 -2.28 -20.21 -1.24
N GLN A 12 -1.58 -21.24 -0.76
CA GLN A 12 -0.80 -21.22 0.49
C GLN A 12 0.12 -20.01 0.64
N PRO A 13 0.96 -19.63 -0.35
CA PRO A 13 1.80 -18.44 -0.22
C PRO A 13 1.00 -17.16 -0.04
N LYS A 14 -0.16 -17.03 -0.73
CA LYS A 14 -1.02 -15.85 -0.61
C LYS A 14 -1.67 -15.74 0.77
N LEU A 15 -2.12 -16.86 1.34
CA LEU A 15 -2.69 -16.89 2.69
C LEU A 15 -1.64 -16.59 3.75
N LEU A 16 -0.43 -17.14 3.58
CA LEU A 16 0.68 -16.86 4.48
C LEU A 16 1.08 -15.38 4.44
N ASP A 17 1.10 -14.79 3.25
CA ASP A 17 1.30 -13.36 3.05
C ASP A 17 0.18 -12.51 3.67
N LEU A 18 -1.06 -12.99 3.72
CA LEU A 18 -2.16 -12.29 4.40
C LEU A 18 -1.96 -12.25 5.92
N ARG A 19 -1.51 -13.38 6.50
CA ARG A 19 -1.31 -13.53 7.94
C ARG A 19 -0.07 -12.82 8.47
N HIS A 20 1.05 -12.91 7.74
CA HIS A 20 2.37 -12.51 8.25
C HIS A 20 3.17 -11.62 7.28
N GLY A 21 2.57 -11.23 6.16
CA GLY A 21 3.23 -10.36 5.19
C GLY A 21 3.40 -8.93 5.68
N LYS A 22 4.18 -8.14 4.94
CA LYS A 22 4.35 -6.70 5.20
C LYS A 22 2.97 -6.00 5.24
N GLY A 23 2.58 -5.43 6.37
CA GLY A 23 1.24 -4.83 6.55
C GLY A 23 0.26 -5.65 7.39
N ALA A 24 0.61 -6.89 7.75
CA ALA A 24 -0.15 -7.68 8.71
C ALA A 24 0.15 -7.19 10.12
N HIS A 25 -0.64 -6.26 10.61
CA HIS A 25 -0.45 -5.64 11.93
C HIS A 25 -1.77 -5.61 12.70
N ILE A 26 -1.67 -5.68 14.02
CA ILE A 26 -2.78 -5.63 14.96
C ILE A 26 -2.84 -4.20 15.51
N LEU A 27 -4.03 -3.60 15.48
CA LEU A 27 -4.26 -2.28 16.05
C LEU A 27 -4.33 -2.38 17.58
N PRO A 28 -3.87 -1.36 18.32
CA PRO A 28 -3.90 -1.38 19.78
C PRO A 28 -5.35 -1.45 20.30
N PRO A 29 -5.62 -2.20 21.39
CA PRO A 29 -6.92 -2.22 22.04
C PRO A 29 -7.21 -0.89 22.78
N ALA A 30 -8.47 -0.66 23.17
CA ALA A 30 -8.82 0.42 24.10
C ALA A 30 -7.99 0.29 25.39
N PRO A 31 -7.53 1.39 26.04
CA PRO A 31 -8.03 2.78 26.00
C PRO A 31 -7.45 3.69 24.90
N ALA A 32 -6.54 3.18 24.06
CA ALA A 32 -5.97 3.99 22.98
C ALA A 32 -7.04 4.38 21.93
N PRO A 33 -6.88 5.53 21.26
CA PRO A 33 -7.78 5.95 20.17
C PRO A 33 -7.80 4.90 19.06
N GLN A 34 -8.99 4.36 18.79
CA GLN A 34 -9.18 3.25 17.86
C GLN A 34 -9.34 3.76 16.44
N LEU A 35 -8.64 3.15 15.51
CA LEU A 35 -8.83 3.41 14.08
C LEU A 35 -10.09 2.67 13.62
N VAL A 36 -11.10 3.42 13.17
CA VAL A 36 -12.41 2.87 12.77
C VAL A 36 -12.56 2.81 11.26
N HIS A 37 -12.03 3.79 10.54
CA HIS A 37 -12.19 3.86 9.09
C HIS A 37 -10.92 4.34 8.39
N VAL A 38 -10.52 3.56 7.38
CA VAL A 38 -9.46 3.90 6.44
C VAL A 38 -10.08 4.17 5.08
N PHE A 39 -9.94 5.39 4.60
CA PHE A 39 -10.39 5.79 3.28
C PHE A 39 -9.19 6.11 2.39
N LEU A 40 -9.04 5.38 1.30
CA LEU A 40 -7.94 5.52 0.35
C LEU A 40 -8.49 5.92 -1.02
N ARG A 41 -8.02 7.04 -1.55
CA ARG A 41 -8.39 7.55 -2.88
C ARG A 41 -7.14 7.69 -3.76
N TYR A 42 -7.15 7.03 -4.92
CA TYR A 42 -6.10 7.15 -5.93
C TYR A 42 -6.67 6.93 -7.35
N PRO A 43 -6.05 7.48 -8.41
CA PRO A 43 -6.52 7.28 -9.78
C PRO A 43 -6.35 5.82 -10.21
N ARG A 44 -7.24 5.34 -11.08
CA ARG A 44 -7.13 4.02 -11.70
C ARG A 44 -5.86 3.98 -12.56
N ARG A 45 -5.20 2.83 -12.57
CA ARG A 45 -4.01 2.60 -13.40
C ARG A 45 -4.39 2.73 -14.89
N GLN A 46 -3.85 3.74 -15.56
CA GLN A 46 -4.03 3.93 -17.00
C GLN A 46 -2.82 3.32 -17.72
N GLY A 47 -2.99 2.12 -18.29
CA GLY A 47 -1.96 1.43 -19.08
C GLY A 47 -1.15 0.36 -18.33
N LEU A 48 -0.26 -0.32 -19.08
CA LEU A 48 0.55 -1.44 -18.57
C LEU A 48 1.70 -0.97 -17.66
N LYS A 49 2.27 0.21 -17.91
CA LYS A 49 3.41 0.72 -17.15
C LYS A 49 2.94 1.31 -15.80
N PRO A 50 3.67 1.05 -14.70
CA PRO A 50 3.35 1.67 -13.42
C PRO A 50 3.74 3.15 -13.46
N ASP A 51 2.79 4.04 -13.16
CA ASP A 51 3.11 5.45 -12.93
C ASP A 51 3.79 5.59 -11.58
N ALA A 52 5.02 6.10 -11.55
CA ALA A 52 5.77 6.30 -10.30
C ALA A 52 4.99 7.14 -9.27
N ARG A 53 4.13 8.04 -9.75
CA ARG A 53 3.27 8.88 -8.93
C ARG A 53 2.18 8.09 -8.17
N THR A 54 1.62 7.03 -8.76
CA THR A 54 0.42 6.32 -8.26
C THR A 54 0.74 4.91 -7.77
N ASP A 55 1.86 4.33 -8.22
CA ASP A 55 2.26 2.95 -7.94
C ASP A 55 2.35 2.67 -6.43
N GLY A 56 2.86 3.62 -5.65
CA GLY A 56 2.89 3.51 -4.18
C GLY A 56 1.51 3.32 -3.56
N ALA A 57 0.51 4.07 -4.03
CA ALA A 57 -0.87 3.95 -3.56
C ALA A 57 -1.51 2.63 -3.99
N HIS A 58 -1.27 2.19 -5.23
CA HIS A 58 -1.74 0.89 -5.74
C HIS A 58 -1.14 -0.28 -4.94
N GLN A 59 0.16 -0.27 -4.70
CA GLN A 59 0.83 -1.31 -3.92
C GLN A 59 0.36 -1.29 -2.46
N PHE A 60 0.16 -0.11 -1.87
CA PHE A 60 -0.41 0.02 -0.53
C PHE A 60 -1.81 -0.59 -0.44
N GLY A 61 -2.70 -0.20 -1.35
CA GLY A 61 -4.08 -0.68 -1.39
C GLY A 61 -4.21 -2.18 -1.68
N SER A 62 -3.37 -2.72 -2.56
CA SER A 62 -3.42 -4.14 -2.94
C SER A 62 -2.67 -5.07 -1.97
N ARG A 63 -1.58 -4.62 -1.35
CA ARG A 63 -0.73 -5.48 -0.51
C ARG A 63 -0.92 -5.27 0.98
N TYR A 64 -1.13 -4.05 1.45
CA TYR A 64 -1.13 -3.73 2.89
C TYR A 64 -2.55 -3.76 3.48
N LEU A 65 -3.51 -3.12 2.83
CA LEU A 65 -4.88 -3.02 3.36
C LEU A 65 -5.58 -4.37 3.57
N PRO A 66 -5.47 -5.37 2.66
CA PRO A 66 -6.09 -6.67 2.89
C PRO A 66 -5.49 -7.40 4.11
N ARG A 67 -4.18 -7.24 4.34
CA ARG A 67 -3.46 -7.83 5.48
C ARG A 67 -3.86 -7.18 6.79
N LEU A 68 -4.03 -5.87 6.78
CA LEU A 68 -4.53 -5.11 7.93
C LEU A 68 -5.96 -5.53 8.29
N LYS A 69 -6.84 -5.66 7.28
CA LYS A 69 -8.24 -6.06 7.47
C LYS A 69 -8.38 -7.49 8.00
N TYR A 70 -7.47 -8.39 7.62
CA TYR A 70 -7.47 -9.77 8.10
C TYR A 70 -7.36 -9.86 9.63
N HIS A 71 -6.48 -9.06 10.24
CA HIS A 71 -6.31 -9.01 11.71
C HIS A 71 -7.31 -8.10 12.40
N ASN A 72 -7.83 -7.08 11.70
CA ASN A 72 -8.74 -6.08 12.26
C ASN A 72 -10.07 -6.08 11.49
N PRO A 73 -10.94 -7.09 11.67
CA PRO A 73 -12.16 -7.24 10.88
C PRO A 73 -13.19 -6.13 11.12
N LYS A 74 -13.14 -5.48 12.29
CA LYS A 74 -14.02 -4.34 12.64
C LYS A 74 -13.67 -3.07 11.86
N LEU A 75 -12.48 -3.00 11.27
CA LEU A 75 -12.00 -1.83 10.54
C LEU A 75 -12.74 -1.68 9.21
N LYS A 76 -13.37 -0.52 9.00
CA LYS A 76 -13.94 -0.15 7.69
C LYS A 76 -12.82 0.30 6.77
N VAL A 77 -12.75 -0.26 5.58
CA VAL A 77 -11.72 0.05 4.58
C VAL A 77 -12.39 0.32 3.25
N ASP A 78 -12.34 1.57 2.83
CA ASP A 78 -12.94 2.05 1.58
C ASP A 78 -11.84 2.49 0.61
N ILE A 79 -11.91 1.98 -0.62
CA ILE A 79 -10.97 2.32 -1.69
C ILE A 79 -11.76 2.91 -2.85
N LYS A 80 -11.55 4.20 -3.12
CA LYS A 80 -12.13 4.88 -4.29
C LYS A 80 -11.06 5.05 -5.37
N THR A 81 -11.34 4.49 -6.54
CA THR A 81 -10.50 4.66 -7.73
C THR A 81 -11.17 5.58 -8.72
N ASP A 82 -10.51 6.69 -9.05
CA ASP A 82 -11.05 7.66 -10.00
C ASP A 82 -10.51 7.43 -11.41
N GLY A 83 -11.29 7.75 -12.44
CA GLY A 83 -10.82 7.72 -13.83
C GLY A 83 -9.87 8.87 -14.18
N ASN A 84 -9.81 9.93 -13.36
CA ASN A 84 -9.01 11.13 -13.62
C ASN A 84 -7.60 11.01 -13.03
N THR A 85 -6.58 11.06 -13.88
CA THR A 85 -5.15 10.96 -13.55
C THR A 85 -4.65 12.09 -12.63
N HIS A 86 -5.31 13.25 -12.64
CA HIS A 86 -4.95 14.40 -11.80
C HIS A 86 -5.70 14.45 -10.46
N ALA A 87 -6.56 13.48 -10.17
CA ALA A 87 -7.32 13.45 -8.92
C ALA A 87 -6.41 13.54 -7.68
N PRO A 88 -6.82 14.28 -6.64
CA PRO A 88 -6.03 14.41 -5.41
C PRO A 88 -5.96 13.06 -4.69
N MET A 89 -4.75 12.51 -4.59
CA MET A 89 -4.52 11.25 -3.91
C MET A 89 -4.36 11.47 -2.42
N LYS A 90 -5.27 10.88 -1.63
CA LYS A 90 -5.29 11.04 -0.19
C LYS A 90 -5.63 9.75 0.54
N LEU A 91 -4.97 9.56 1.67
CA LEU A 91 -5.27 8.52 2.65
C LEU A 91 -5.84 9.24 3.86
N VAL A 92 -7.07 8.90 4.24
CA VAL A 92 -7.76 9.47 5.40
C VAL A 92 -7.93 8.37 6.43
N LEU A 93 -7.48 8.63 7.65
CA LEU A 93 -7.63 7.76 8.81
C LEU A 93 -8.62 8.41 9.78
N GLN A 94 -9.70 7.73 10.12
CA GLN A 94 -10.66 8.19 11.12
C GLN A 94 -10.46 7.42 12.42
N PHE A 95 -10.20 8.15 13.49
CA PHE A 95 -10.02 7.63 14.84
C PHE A 95 -11.25 7.97 15.68
N GLU A 96 -11.65 7.04 16.53
CA GLU A 96 -12.67 7.24 17.56
C GLU A 96 -12.08 6.94 18.94
N GLY A 97 -12.49 7.69 19.95
CA GLY A 97 -12.02 7.46 21.32
C GLY A 97 -12.70 8.35 22.35
N THR A 98 -12.55 7.96 23.61
CA THR A 98 -13.12 8.68 24.76
C THR A 98 -12.28 9.89 25.15
N ASP A 99 -10.96 9.86 24.89
CA ASP A 99 -10.03 10.92 25.27
C ASP A 99 -9.77 11.93 24.12
N PRO A 100 -10.30 13.17 24.20
CA PRO A 100 -10.11 14.17 23.17
C PRO A 100 -8.66 14.66 23.07
N ALA A 101 -7.92 14.65 24.19
CA ALA A 101 -6.50 15.03 24.21
C ALA A 101 -5.62 14.07 23.40
N ALA A 102 -5.87 12.76 23.50
CA ALA A 102 -5.17 11.73 22.73
C ALA A 102 -5.45 11.87 21.23
N LEU A 103 -6.71 12.14 20.85
CA LEU A 103 -7.10 12.41 19.46
C LEU A 103 -6.45 13.69 18.90
N LYS A 104 -6.31 14.74 19.73
CA LYS A 104 -5.58 15.97 19.37
C LYS A 104 -4.07 15.73 19.20
N ALA A 105 -3.47 14.96 20.11
CA ALA A 105 -2.04 14.61 20.04
C ALA A 105 -1.73 13.74 18.82
N ILE A 106 -2.69 12.94 18.36
CA ILE A 106 -2.66 12.38 17.03
C ILE A 106 -2.61 13.58 16.07
N ALA A 107 -3.69 14.28 15.74
CA ALA A 107 -3.68 15.31 14.68
C ALA A 107 -2.45 16.25 14.65
N LYS A 108 -1.95 16.76 15.79
CA LYS A 108 -0.75 17.61 15.82
C LYS A 108 0.52 16.99 15.24
N LYS A 109 0.77 15.66 15.39
CA LYS A 109 1.95 15.04 14.74
C LYS A 109 1.88 15.13 13.21
N SER A 110 0.71 15.29 12.59
CA SER A 110 0.64 15.48 11.13
C SER A 110 0.99 16.89 10.67
N GLU A 111 0.72 17.91 11.50
CA GLU A 111 1.08 19.30 11.21
C GLU A 111 2.59 19.50 11.37
N LEU A 112 3.15 19.03 12.49
CA LEU A 112 4.60 19.07 12.74
C LEU A 112 5.41 18.34 11.67
N GLU A 113 4.95 17.18 11.17
CA GLU A 113 5.62 16.48 10.06
C GLU A 113 5.40 17.17 8.69
N ALA A 114 4.30 17.90 8.51
CA ALA A 114 4.05 18.68 7.29
C ALA A 114 4.92 19.94 7.27
N GLU A 115 5.08 20.61 8.40
CA GLU A 115 5.94 21.78 8.59
C GLU A 115 7.42 21.41 8.54
N ALA A 116 7.85 20.31 9.20
CA ALA A 116 9.24 19.84 9.13
C ALA A 116 9.69 19.47 7.71
N ARG A 117 8.76 19.03 6.85
CA ARG A 117 9.02 18.79 5.42
C ARG A 117 9.07 20.07 4.60
N GLN A 118 8.37 21.13 4.99
CA GLN A 118 8.48 22.45 4.35
C GLN A 118 9.76 23.19 4.78
N GLN A 119 10.26 22.92 5.98
CA GLN A 119 11.49 23.50 6.55
C GLN A 119 12.75 22.66 6.29
N SER A 120 12.64 21.52 5.60
CA SER A 120 13.82 20.74 5.22
C SER A 120 14.65 21.57 4.22
N PRO A 121 15.92 21.90 4.52
CA PRO A 121 16.79 22.59 3.58
C PRO A 121 16.89 21.77 2.29
N ASN A 122 16.60 22.41 1.17
CA ASN A 122 16.84 21.87 -0.16
C ASN A 122 18.36 21.63 -0.28
N TRP A 123 18.83 20.39 -0.07
CA TRP A 123 20.25 20.02 -0.20
C TRP A 123 20.67 19.88 -1.67
N ARG A 124 20.41 20.90 -2.47
CA ARG A 124 21.13 21.17 -3.71
C ARG A 124 21.53 22.64 -3.71
N ASP A 125 22.83 22.81 -3.86
CA ASP A 125 23.60 24.03 -4.07
C ASP A 125 24.10 24.74 -2.80
N ALA A 126 25.35 24.42 -2.45
CA ALA A 126 26.26 25.24 -1.66
C ALA A 126 26.75 26.45 -2.50
N PRO A 127 27.32 27.49 -1.87
CA PRO A 127 26.98 28.89 -2.11
C PRO A 127 27.91 29.64 -3.09
N ALA A 128 27.40 30.74 -3.66
CA ALA A 128 28.22 31.88 -4.10
C ALA A 128 27.70 33.17 -3.42
N PRO A 129 28.56 34.12 -3.01
CA PRO A 129 28.19 35.17 -2.06
C PRO A 129 27.70 36.47 -2.71
N LYS A 130 26.63 37.00 -2.10
CA LYS A 130 26.24 38.41 -1.86
C LYS A 130 26.25 39.43 -3.02
N GLU A 131 25.06 39.92 -3.35
CA GLU A 131 24.76 41.36 -3.49
C GLU A 131 23.37 41.67 -2.88
N ALA A 132 23.19 42.91 -2.41
CA ALA A 132 22.19 43.34 -1.43
C ALA A 132 20.91 43.96 -2.07
N PRO A 133 20.03 44.69 -1.32
CA PRO A 133 18.65 44.30 -1.05
C PRO A 133 17.61 45.12 -1.82
N LEU A 134 16.46 44.51 -2.15
CA LEU A 134 15.26 45.25 -2.56
C LEU A 134 14.03 44.73 -1.79
N GLN A 135 13.41 45.67 -1.07
CA GLN A 135 12.08 45.57 -0.48
C GLN A 135 11.05 45.30 -1.59
N GLU A 136 10.06 44.44 -1.35
CA GLU A 136 8.67 44.73 -1.73
C GLU A 136 7.65 43.77 -1.08
N GLN A 137 6.89 44.38 -0.16
CA GLN A 137 5.46 44.26 0.12
C GLN A 137 4.67 43.00 -0.30
N GLY A 138 4.04 42.39 0.72
CA GLY A 138 2.58 42.23 0.76
C GLY A 138 1.96 41.08 -0.05
N ARG A 139 1.62 39.98 0.65
CA ARG A 139 0.35 39.26 0.46
C ARG A 139 0.01 38.38 1.67
N PRO A 140 -1.28 38.12 1.93
CA PRO A 140 -1.83 37.96 3.27
C PRO A 140 -1.58 36.59 3.89
N LYS A 141 -1.41 36.60 5.22
CA LYS A 141 -1.66 35.42 6.07
C LYS A 141 -3.11 35.00 5.90
N ALA A 142 -3.33 33.78 5.41
CA ALA A 142 -4.62 33.13 5.54
C ALA A 142 -4.78 32.68 7.01
N THR A 143 -5.49 33.50 7.77
CA THR A 143 -6.16 33.14 9.02
C THR A 143 -7.52 32.52 8.70
N ALA A 144 -8.09 31.83 9.70
CA ALA A 144 -9.44 31.27 9.81
C ALA A 144 -9.57 29.77 9.52
N ASP A 145 -9.52 29.01 10.62
CA ASP A 145 -10.61 28.16 11.09
C ASP A 145 -11.37 27.31 10.06
N ASP A 146 -11.09 26.00 10.09
CA ASP A 146 -12.14 25.01 9.95
C ASP A 146 -11.73 23.74 10.72
N ASP A 147 -11.56 23.89 12.04
CA ASP A 147 -11.47 22.78 12.99
C ASP A 147 -12.91 22.31 13.28
N GLN A 148 -13.59 21.74 12.27
CA GLN A 148 -14.94 21.19 12.46
C GLN A 148 -14.85 19.88 13.25
N VAL A 149 -15.10 20.00 14.56
CA VAL A 149 -15.56 18.88 15.39
C VAL A 149 -16.97 18.55 14.94
N VAL A 150 -17.10 17.63 13.98
CA VAL A 150 -18.40 17.09 13.60
C VAL A 150 -18.83 16.12 14.70
N VAL A 151 -19.67 16.61 15.61
CA VAL A 151 -20.49 15.76 16.48
C VAL A 151 -21.48 15.05 15.58
N LYS A 152 -21.27 13.76 15.34
CA LYS A 152 -22.22 12.97 14.57
C LYS A 152 -23.23 12.38 15.54
N ASP A 153 -24.38 13.03 15.68
CA ASP A 153 -25.53 12.41 16.32
C ASP A 153 -25.95 11.20 15.49
N ARG A 154 -26.05 10.05 16.16
CA ARG A 154 -26.29 8.73 15.56
C ARG A 154 -27.81 8.55 15.41
N PRO A 155 -28.32 8.07 14.25
CA PRO A 155 -29.72 7.67 14.18
C PRO A 155 -29.95 6.47 15.11
N GLU A 156 -31.02 6.58 15.88
CA GLU A 156 -31.47 5.60 16.86
C GLU A 156 -31.57 4.20 16.23
N SER A 157 -30.99 3.20 16.90
CA SER A 157 -31.11 1.79 16.50
C SER A 157 -31.42 0.96 17.76
N GLU A 158 -32.48 0.17 17.65
CA GLU A 158 -33.35 -0.39 18.71
C GLU A 158 -32.77 -1.51 19.59
N LEU A 159 -31.49 -1.51 19.94
CA LEU A 159 -30.93 -2.52 20.85
C LEU A 159 -30.11 -1.85 21.96
N GLY A 160 -30.78 -1.66 23.09
CA GLY A 160 -30.34 -0.86 24.23
C GLY A 160 -29.18 -1.47 25.02
N LEU A 161 -27.96 -1.04 24.69
CA LEU A 161 -26.86 -0.94 25.63
C LEU A 161 -26.17 0.42 25.42
N HIS A 162 -26.65 1.43 26.13
CA HIS A 162 -26.07 2.78 26.11
C HIS A 162 -24.85 2.83 27.03
N SER A 163 -23.64 2.79 26.48
CA SER A 163 -22.48 3.33 27.19
C SER A 163 -22.51 4.85 27.02
N ASN A 164 -22.91 5.58 28.07
CA ASN A 164 -23.05 7.05 28.12
C ASN A 164 -21.73 7.85 28.00
N THR A 165 -20.66 7.27 27.46
CA THR A 165 -19.39 7.96 27.28
C THR A 165 -19.39 8.68 25.92
N PRO A 166 -19.13 10.00 25.85
CA PRO A 166 -19.05 10.72 24.59
C PRO A 166 -17.91 10.14 23.75
N VAL A 167 -18.25 9.61 22.57
CA VAL A 167 -17.28 9.09 21.60
C VAL A 167 -16.90 10.23 20.69
N TYR A 168 -15.67 10.71 20.81
CA TYR A 168 -15.12 11.73 19.92
C TYR A 168 -14.52 11.07 18.69
N SER A 169 -14.68 11.70 17.52
CA SER A 169 -14.06 11.25 16.29
C SER A 169 -13.12 12.31 15.72
N ARG A 170 -11.98 11.88 15.16
CA ARG A 170 -11.06 12.79 14.45
C ARG A 170 -10.46 12.12 13.22
N SER A 171 -10.38 12.88 12.13
CA SER A 171 -9.76 12.41 10.89
C SER A 171 -8.35 12.98 10.70
N VAL A 172 -7.46 12.19 10.10
CA VAL A 172 -6.10 12.58 9.73
C VAL A 172 -5.91 12.27 8.25
N THR A 173 -5.47 13.26 7.48
CA THR A 173 -5.29 13.13 6.03
C THR A 173 -3.81 13.15 5.65
N LEU A 174 -3.38 12.19 4.83
CA LEU A 174 -2.07 12.14 4.19
C LEU A 174 -2.21 12.33 2.68
N LYS A 175 -1.50 13.32 2.13
CA LYS A 175 -1.28 13.43 0.68
C LYS A 175 -0.29 12.34 0.23
N ILE A 176 -0.70 11.52 -0.76
CA ILE A 176 0.04 10.32 -1.20
C ILE A 176 0.86 10.57 -2.48
N ASN A 177 0.72 11.72 -3.13
CA ASN A 177 1.42 12.04 -4.39
C ASN A 177 2.90 11.65 -4.36
N SER A 178 3.28 10.72 -5.24
CA SER A 178 4.66 10.26 -5.44
C SER A 178 5.34 9.63 -4.22
N LYS A 179 4.56 9.23 -3.21
CA LYS A 179 5.10 8.51 -2.04
C LYS A 179 5.21 7.02 -2.34
N SER A 180 6.28 6.41 -1.87
CA SER A 180 6.44 4.97 -1.96
C SER A 180 5.44 4.26 -1.03
N HIS A 181 5.06 3.03 -1.37
CA HIS A 181 4.19 2.21 -0.52
C HIS A 181 4.77 2.02 0.90
N TRP A 182 6.10 2.01 1.00
CA TRP A 182 6.80 1.91 2.27
C TRP A 182 6.66 3.18 3.11
N GLU A 183 6.83 4.37 2.53
CA GLU A 183 6.64 5.63 3.24
C GLU A 183 5.20 5.80 3.74
N ILE A 184 4.22 5.43 2.92
CA ILE A 184 2.80 5.46 3.31
C ILE A 184 2.58 4.53 4.50
N TRP A 185 3.17 3.33 4.46
CA TRP A 185 3.06 2.36 5.54
C TRP A 185 3.78 2.80 6.82
N GLN A 186 4.94 3.45 6.73
CA GLN A 186 5.61 4.02 7.90
C GLN A 186 4.84 5.13 8.56
N TRP A 187 4.30 6.03 7.75
CA TRP A 187 3.42 7.07 8.26
C TRP A 187 2.22 6.46 8.97
N PHE A 188 1.60 5.45 8.37
CA PHE A 188 0.47 4.72 8.97
C PHE A 188 0.86 4.08 10.31
N LYS A 189 1.97 3.32 10.37
CA LYS A 189 2.41 2.63 11.58
C LYS A 189 2.73 3.59 12.73
N ARG A 190 3.48 4.68 12.45
CA ARG A 190 3.77 5.74 13.43
C ARG A 190 2.50 6.36 14.01
N ARG A 191 1.44 6.38 13.21
CA ARG A 191 0.19 7.02 13.54
C ARG A 191 -0.73 6.17 14.40
N THR A 192 -0.84 4.90 14.04
CA THR A 192 -1.77 3.96 14.66
C THR A 192 -1.16 3.21 15.83
N GLY A 193 0.16 3.23 15.98
CA GLY A 193 0.86 2.41 16.97
C GLY A 193 0.71 0.91 16.71
N ALA A 194 0.38 0.53 15.47
CA ALA A 194 0.09 -0.87 15.15
C ALA A 194 1.35 -1.75 15.31
N GLU A 195 1.15 -2.92 15.91
CA GLU A 195 2.20 -3.90 16.15
C GLU A 195 2.16 -5.01 15.10
N ALA A 196 3.33 -5.57 14.77
CA ALA A 196 3.41 -6.63 13.77
C ALA A 196 2.79 -7.92 14.33
N ALA A 197 1.99 -8.62 13.53
CA ALA A 197 1.44 -9.90 13.94
C ALA A 197 2.57 -10.92 14.17
N PRO A 198 2.58 -11.64 15.31
CA PRO A 198 3.62 -12.61 15.62
C PRO A 198 3.50 -13.82 14.69
N MET A 199 4.66 -14.30 14.22
CA MET A 199 4.73 -15.41 13.28
C MET A 199 5.00 -16.73 14.00
N THR A 200 4.04 -17.65 13.93
CA THR A 200 4.12 -19.00 14.51
C THR A 200 5.19 -19.86 13.84
N ASP A 201 5.77 -20.82 14.57
CA ASP A 201 6.83 -21.70 14.06
C ASP A 201 6.38 -22.60 12.89
N ALA A 202 5.12 -23.07 12.92
CA ALA A 202 4.54 -23.83 11.80
C ALA A 202 4.53 -23.00 10.50
N ASP A 203 4.13 -21.73 10.61
CA ASP A 203 4.09 -20.79 9.48
C ASP A 203 5.50 -20.43 8.98
N ARG A 204 6.49 -20.41 9.88
CA ARG A 204 7.92 -20.27 9.52
C ARG A 204 8.43 -21.44 8.70
N LYS A 205 8.13 -22.67 9.12
CA LYS A 205 8.47 -23.89 8.38
C LYS A 205 7.79 -23.90 7.01
N LEU A 206 6.51 -23.53 6.95
CA LEU A 206 5.76 -23.44 5.70
C LEU A 206 6.36 -22.40 4.75
N ARG A 207 6.74 -21.22 5.25
CA ARG A 207 7.41 -20.19 4.45
C ARG A 207 8.71 -20.68 3.84
N HIS A 208 9.50 -21.40 4.65
CA HIS A 208 10.76 -21.96 4.20
C HIS A 208 10.55 -23.01 3.09
N LYS A 209 9.58 -23.92 3.28
CA LYS A 209 9.20 -24.91 2.25
C LYS A 209 8.77 -24.23 0.94
N ILE A 210 7.88 -23.25 1.00
CA ILE A 210 7.42 -22.50 -0.18
C ILE A 210 8.60 -21.82 -0.91
N ASN A 211 9.54 -21.25 -0.16
CA ASN A 211 10.71 -20.60 -0.77
C ASN A 211 11.62 -21.62 -1.46
N LYS A 212 11.83 -22.79 -0.86
CA LYS A 212 12.56 -23.90 -1.47
C LYS A 212 11.89 -24.38 -2.76
N ASP A 213 10.57 -24.57 -2.73
CA ASP A 213 9.79 -24.99 -3.90
C ASP A 213 9.85 -23.96 -5.03
N LYS A 214 9.87 -22.65 -4.71
CA LYS A 214 10.06 -21.58 -5.70
C LYS A 214 11.44 -21.61 -6.36
N GLN A 215 12.50 -21.79 -5.57
CA GLN A 215 13.85 -21.90 -6.10
C GLN A 215 13.98 -23.09 -7.04
N GLN A 216 13.42 -24.23 -6.67
CA GLN A 216 13.38 -25.41 -7.54
C GLN A 216 12.61 -25.13 -8.83
N ALA A 217 11.43 -24.51 -8.73
CA ALA A 217 10.63 -24.16 -9.91
C ALA A 217 11.34 -23.19 -10.86
N GLU A 218 12.17 -22.27 -10.35
CA GLU A 218 12.99 -21.38 -11.18
C GLU A 218 14.08 -22.14 -11.94
N ILE A 219 14.72 -23.11 -11.30
CA ILE A 219 15.69 -24.00 -11.95
C ILE A 219 15.01 -24.81 -13.06
N ASP A 220 13.85 -25.39 -12.77
CA ASP A 220 13.10 -26.20 -13.74
C ASP A 220 12.60 -25.36 -14.91
N ARG A 221 12.14 -24.12 -14.66
CA ARG A 221 11.78 -23.17 -15.73
C ARG A 221 12.97 -22.88 -16.65
N LYS A 222 14.16 -22.64 -16.10
CA LYS A 222 15.36 -22.40 -16.90
C LYS A 222 15.72 -23.61 -17.76
N ARG A 223 15.68 -24.82 -17.18
CA ARG A 223 15.91 -26.07 -17.91
C ARG A 223 14.92 -26.26 -19.06
N SER A 224 13.63 -26.06 -18.79
CA SER A 224 12.57 -26.17 -19.80
C SER A 224 12.71 -25.13 -20.92
N LEU A 225 13.14 -23.90 -20.60
CA LEU A 225 13.40 -22.88 -21.61
C LEU A 225 14.55 -23.27 -22.55
N VAL A 226 15.65 -23.81 -22.00
CA VAL A 226 16.80 -24.27 -22.81
C VAL A 226 16.41 -25.45 -23.70
N ALA A 227 15.76 -26.47 -23.13
CA ALA A 227 15.29 -27.63 -23.91
C ALA A 227 14.29 -27.21 -25.00
N GLY A 228 13.38 -26.30 -24.68
CA GLY A 228 12.43 -25.75 -25.64
C GLY A 228 13.10 -24.94 -26.75
N ALA A 229 14.21 -24.25 -26.47
CA ALA A 229 14.98 -23.53 -27.48
C ALA A 229 15.75 -24.48 -28.41
N GLN A 230 16.39 -25.51 -27.86
CA GLN A 230 17.09 -26.53 -28.64
C GLN A 230 16.15 -27.26 -29.60
N LEU A 231 14.99 -27.73 -29.12
CA LEU A 231 13.97 -28.36 -29.96
C LEU A 231 13.46 -27.44 -31.08
N ARG A 232 13.36 -26.13 -30.84
CA ARG A 232 12.98 -25.17 -31.89
C ARG A 232 14.09 -25.01 -32.93
N GLN A 233 15.35 -24.98 -32.51
CA GLN A 233 16.50 -24.89 -33.42
C GLN A 233 16.61 -26.14 -34.30
N GLU A 234 16.50 -27.33 -33.70
CA GLU A 234 16.49 -28.61 -34.44
C GLU A 234 15.36 -28.66 -35.46
N ARG A 235 14.13 -28.29 -35.06
CA ARG A 235 12.98 -28.24 -35.99
C ARG A 235 13.22 -27.26 -37.14
N ALA A 236 13.74 -26.07 -36.86
CA ALA A 236 14.03 -25.08 -37.90
C ALA A 236 15.14 -25.56 -38.87
N ALA A 237 16.17 -26.23 -38.35
CA ALA A 237 17.22 -26.81 -39.18
C ALA A 237 16.69 -27.93 -40.08
N LEU A 238 15.85 -28.83 -39.54
CA LEU A 238 15.21 -29.89 -40.32
C LEU A 238 14.26 -29.33 -41.38
N GLU A 239 13.46 -28.32 -41.08
CA GLU A 239 12.60 -27.68 -42.10
C GLU A 239 13.41 -27.01 -43.21
N LYS A 240 14.54 -26.36 -42.86
CA LYS A 240 15.42 -25.75 -43.86
C LYS A 240 16.05 -26.81 -44.76
N ALA A 241 16.49 -27.94 -44.19
CA ALA A 241 17.03 -29.06 -44.94
C ALA A 241 15.98 -29.70 -45.86
N LYS A 242 14.75 -29.88 -45.38
CA LYS A 242 13.64 -30.39 -46.21
C LYS A 242 13.35 -29.48 -47.40
N LYS A 243 13.23 -28.16 -47.16
CA LYS A 243 13.00 -27.19 -48.24
C LYS A 243 14.13 -27.18 -49.28
N ALA A 244 15.38 -27.28 -48.84
CA ALA A 244 16.53 -27.36 -49.76
C ALA A 244 16.49 -28.65 -50.60
N ALA A 245 16.13 -29.79 -50.00
CA ALA A 245 16.00 -31.05 -50.74
C ALA A 245 14.84 -31.02 -51.75
N GLU A 246 13.70 -30.42 -51.39
CA GLU A 246 12.57 -30.23 -52.30
C GLU A 246 12.95 -29.35 -53.50
N GLN A 247 13.72 -28.28 -53.29
CA GLN A 247 14.20 -27.41 -54.37
C GLN A 247 15.12 -28.16 -55.35
N MET A 248 16.04 -28.99 -54.83
CA MET A 248 16.95 -29.80 -55.66
C MET A 248 16.24 -30.92 -56.43
N LEU A 249 15.03 -31.32 -56.02
CA LEU A 249 14.20 -32.31 -56.74
C LEU A 249 13.34 -31.68 -57.84
N THR A 250 13.14 -30.36 -57.79
CA THR A 250 12.35 -29.61 -58.78
C THR A 250 13.18 -28.97 -59.89
N GLU A 251 14.51 -28.95 -59.75
CA GLU A 251 15.49 -28.58 -60.78
C GLU A 251 15.93 -29.81 -61.59
#